data_AF-A0A437CYH6-F1
#
_entry.id   AF-A0A437CYH6-F1
#
_cell.length_a   1.000
_cell.length_b   1.000
_cell.length_c   1.000
_cell.angle_alpha   90.00
_cell.angle_beta   90.00
_cell.angle_gamma   90.00
#
_symmetry.space_group_name_H-M   'P 1'
#
loop_
_entity.id
_entity.type
_entity.pdbx_description
1 polymer ?
#
loop_
_entity_poly.entity_id
_entity_poly.type
_entity_poly.pdbx_seq_one_letter_code
_entity_poly.pdbx_strand_id
1 'polypeptide(L)'
;MDGTSGINVQLLSLLSLVAFLCAPVVTSTNYNTTNGPGLQTIQNSSTSAPGNGSQETCPTGKLQDAGRSISGIVDIMTEELSCERRKNTTVTKDLLKDVELNIKQILQSSVKVVLGLSTNESSFNVLEIFNVLGSLNVGNYNDITFIRQWFSIRMAPLLPLVDDNFLIQLGKLNLSCTSFQELVKSMNEELNITQAVERKRIYQNFIKEYLSRESLADLLGAAFDSCHCSIKCTKTYVDENLICASVNQSRLQKTLESDTLSAVLCNFTIADYACSSAKNISPSNLATILKCTLEKQQTYLVEVWKLFFQNSPNLDQALDILAGMNLNSSSSPGLSNALEALGEVRSATFSQAQLQDKEVINNWFQKKIQLFLAAPTTNFLTCLSANNFSCPTYQIVVKALSSQKAFMDSETQQAVFTHFIQPFLSRNDSSDPGCISFVNGSLNWLVENFGNFSGLASLKDLLALNPNFSSVQFLSELAPSQMAQLIVSTSTSNDTVLVDRVFNQLEQGNALKNVDQFLTQLRVNGQVPELQPVVRDSS
;
A
#
# COMPACT_ATOMS: atom_id res chain seq x y z
N MET A 1 -17.16 13.78 22.84
CA MET A 1 -18.05 13.87 21.67
C MET A 1 -17.72 15.21 21.04
N ASP A 2 -17.01 15.34 19.93
CA ASP A 2 -16.72 14.43 18.82
C ASP A 2 -15.22 14.36 18.50
N GLY A 3 -14.77 13.17 18.10
CA GLY A 3 -13.44 12.90 17.58
C GLY A 3 -13.55 12.22 16.22
N THR A 4 -13.27 12.96 15.15
CA THR A 4 -13.20 12.44 13.77
C THR A 4 -12.33 13.35 12.87
N SER A 5 -11.08 13.64 13.24
CA SER A 5 -10.17 14.42 12.36
C SER A 5 -8.83 13.77 12.03
N GLY A 6 -8.50 12.59 12.54
CA GLY A 6 -7.18 11.96 12.33
C GLY A 6 -7.01 11.08 11.08
N ILE A 7 -8.09 10.59 10.47
CA ILE A 7 -8.03 9.57 9.40
C ILE A 7 -7.90 10.20 8.00
N ASN A 8 -8.11 11.52 7.90
CA ASN A 8 -8.35 12.17 6.60
C ASN A 8 -7.08 12.51 5.79
N VAL A 9 -5.89 12.48 6.41
CA VAL A 9 -4.64 12.90 5.73
C VAL A 9 -3.83 11.71 5.15
N GLN A 10 -3.92 10.52 5.74
CA GLN A 10 -3.22 9.32 5.22
C GLN A 10 -3.85 8.76 3.93
N LEU A 11 -5.15 8.97 3.71
CA LEU A 11 -5.82 8.47 2.51
C LEU A 11 -5.52 9.32 1.25
N LEU A 12 -5.01 10.54 1.44
CA LEU A 12 -4.62 11.45 0.35
C LEU A 12 -3.27 11.06 -0.30
N SER A 13 -2.41 10.30 0.39
CA SER A 13 -1.10 9.89 -0.14
C SER A 13 -1.11 8.55 -0.89
N LEU A 14 -2.09 7.67 -0.64
CA LEU A 14 -2.14 6.33 -1.24
C LEU A 14 -2.51 6.31 -2.73
N LEU A 15 -3.28 7.28 -3.23
CA LEU A 15 -3.64 7.36 -4.65
C LEU A 15 -2.61 8.14 -5.50
N SER A 16 -1.81 9.00 -4.86
CA SER A 16 -0.73 9.77 -5.51
C SER A 16 0.59 9.00 -5.58
N LEU A 17 0.87 8.07 -4.64
CA LEU A 17 2.09 7.24 -4.67
C LEU A 17 2.10 6.14 -5.75
N VAL A 18 0.94 5.64 -6.20
CA VAL A 18 0.86 4.53 -7.19
C VAL A 18 1.34 4.97 -8.59
N ALA A 19 1.41 6.28 -8.86
CA ALA A 19 1.94 6.83 -10.10
C ALA A 19 3.45 6.59 -10.30
N PHE A 20 4.19 6.17 -9.27
CA PHE A 20 5.64 5.96 -9.33
C PHE A 20 6.08 4.50 -9.58
N LEU A 21 5.17 3.52 -9.56
CA LEU A 21 5.54 2.09 -9.56
C LEU A 21 5.72 1.45 -10.95
N CYS A 22 5.61 2.20 -12.04
CA CYS A 22 5.84 1.67 -13.38
C CYS A 22 6.62 2.63 -14.27
N ALA A 23 7.91 2.37 -14.42
CA ALA A 23 8.69 2.94 -15.49
C ALA A 23 8.54 2.07 -16.76
N PRO A 24 8.39 2.65 -17.96
CA PRO A 24 8.29 1.88 -19.19
C PRO A 24 9.68 1.37 -19.63
N VAL A 25 9.79 0.06 -19.89
CA VAL A 25 10.86 -0.49 -20.74
C VAL A 25 10.36 -0.44 -22.18
N VAL A 26 11.02 0.35 -23.02
CA VAL A 26 10.74 0.40 -24.46
C VAL A 26 11.37 -0.81 -25.12
N THR A 27 10.56 -1.76 -25.58
CA THR A 27 10.97 -2.72 -26.61
C THR A 27 10.06 -2.56 -27.82
N SER A 28 10.67 -2.16 -28.94
CA SER A 28 10.00 -2.07 -30.23
C SER A 28 9.72 -3.47 -30.77
N THR A 29 8.47 -3.76 -31.10
CA THR A 29 8.16 -4.83 -32.06
C THR A 29 7.20 -4.31 -33.12
N ASN A 30 7.63 -4.44 -34.37
CA ASN A 30 6.89 -4.11 -35.58
C ASN A 30 5.77 -5.12 -35.81
N TYR A 31 4.54 -4.66 -36.09
CA TYR A 31 3.60 -5.42 -36.90
C TYR A 31 2.75 -4.51 -37.80
N ASN A 32 2.66 -4.90 -39.07
CA ASN A 32 1.93 -4.25 -40.15
C ASN A 32 0.58 -4.96 -40.38
N THR A 33 -0.46 -4.13 -40.55
CA THR A 33 -1.62 -4.18 -41.48
C THR A 33 -2.73 -5.28 -41.43
N THR A 34 -3.95 -4.75 -41.21
CA THR A 34 -5.25 -4.88 -41.94
C THR A 34 -6.13 -6.15 -41.85
N ASN A 35 -7.37 -6.00 -41.34
CA ASN A 35 -8.63 -5.89 -42.13
C ASN A 35 -9.89 -5.86 -41.21
N GLY A 36 -10.81 -4.92 -41.45
CA GLY A 36 -12.26 -5.08 -41.16
C GLY A 36 -13.03 -5.39 -42.47
N PRO A 37 -14.37 -5.32 -42.55
CA PRO A 37 -15.39 -5.01 -41.52
C PRO A 37 -16.61 -6.00 -41.53
N GLY A 38 -17.61 -5.77 -40.67
CA GLY A 38 -18.90 -6.45 -40.71
C GLY A 38 -20.01 -5.69 -39.99
N LEU A 39 -20.81 -4.94 -40.74
CA LEU A 39 -21.97 -4.14 -40.32
C LEU A 39 -23.21 -5.03 -40.06
N GLN A 40 -24.02 -4.74 -39.04
CA GLN A 40 -25.42 -5.18 -39.00
C GLN A 40 -26.39 -4.05 -38.63
N THR A 41 -27.46 -4.01 -39.42
CA THR A 41 -28.50 -3.00 -39.60
C THR A 41 -29.56 -2.95 -38.49
N ILE A 42 -30.06 -1.75 -38.23
CA ILE A 42 -31.18 -1.42 -37.35
C ILE A 42 -32.50 -1.94 -37.95
N GLN A 43 -33.30 -2.67 -37.17
CA GLN A 43 -34.70 -3.02 -37.52
C GLN A 43 -35.71 -2.15 -36.74
N ASN A 44 -36.71 -1.68 -37.49
CA ASN A 44 -37.82 -0.82 -37.05
C ASN A 44 -38.79 -1.54 -36.10
N SER A 45 -39.18 -0.87 -35.01
CA SER A 45 -40.25 -1.31 -34.12
C SER A 45 -41.60 -0.71 -34.54
N SER A 46 -42.57 -1.57 -34.85
CA SER A 46 -43.96 -1.22 -35.17
C SER A 46 -44.79 -0.88 -33.92
N THR A 47 -45.55 0.21 -34.00
CA THR A 47 -46.52 0.67 -33.00
C THR A 47 -47.89 -0.01 -33.14
N SER A 48 -48.48 -0.46 -32.03
CA SER A 48 -49.89 -0.86 -31.94
C SER A 48 -50.67 0.08 -31.01
N ALA A 49 -51.84 0.51 -31.45
CA ALA A 49 -52.79 1.41 -30.76
C ALA A 49 -53.67 0.65 -29.72
N PRO A 50 -54.40 1.36 -28.83
CA PRO A 50 -54.66 0.91 -27.46
C PRO A 50 -56.00 0.18 -27.27
N GLY A 51 -56.03 -0.77 -26.34
CA GLY A 51 -57.23 -1.46 -25.90
C GLY A 51 -57.25 -1.66 -24.38
N ASN A 52 -58.19 -0.97 -23.73
CA ASN A 52 -58.83 -1.24 -22.43
C ASN A 52 -57.97 -1.62 -21.21
N GLY A 53 -57.79 -0.64 -20.32
CA GLY A 53 -58.06 -0.80 -18.88
C GLY A 53 -57.37 -1.95 -18.14
N SER A 54 -56.06 -2.09 -18.29
CA SER A 54 -55.21 -2.75 -17.31
C SER A 54 -54.35 -1.68 -16.63
N GLN A 55 -54.02 -1.83 -15.34
CA GLN A 55 -52.95 -1.04 -14.70
C GLN A 55 -51.79 -0.91 -15.70
N GLU A 56 -51.49 0.32 -16.15
CA GLU A 56 -50.39 0.57 -17.08
C GLU A 56 -49.10 0.17 -16.38
N THR A 57 -48.66 -1.06 -16.62
CA THR A 57 -47.31 -1.48 -16.27
C THR A 57 -46.40 -0.91 -17.35
N CYS A 58 -45.63 0.12 -17.02
CA CYS A 58 -44.57 0.63 -17.88
C CYS A 58 -43.54 -0.50 -18.10
N PRO A 59 -43.44 -1.12 -19.28
CA PRO A 59 -42.55 -2.26 -19.47
C PRO A 59 -41.10 -1.78 -19.39
N THR A 60 -40.40 -2.20 -18.35
CA THR A 60 -39.01 -1.86 -18.05
C THR A 60 -38.03 -2.26 -19.15
N GLY A 61 -38.33 -3.32 -19.92
CA GLY A 61 -37.50 -3.77 -21.04
C GLY A 61 -37.30 -2.70 -22.13
N LYS A 62 -38.33 -1.92 -22.46
CA LYS A 62 -38.21 -0.84 -23.46
C LYS A 62 -37.26 0.28 -23.00
N LEU A 63 -37.19 0.52 -21.69
CA LEU A 63 -36.27 1.49 -21.10
C LEU A 63 -34.82 1.00 -21.16
N GLN A 64 -34.59 -0.31 -20.97
CA GLN A 64 -33.26 -0.92 -21.14
C GLN A 64 -32.79 -0.86 -22.59
N ASP A 65 -33.67 -1.17 -23.55
CA ASP A 65 -33.36 -1.10 -24.98
C ASP A 65 -33.04 0.33 -25.42
N ALA A 66 -33.75 1.32 -24.89
CA ALA A 66 -33.45 2.72 -25.11
C ALA A 66 -32.08 3.11 -24.51
N GLY A 67 -31.79 2.67 -23.28
CA GLY A 67 -30.49 2.90 -22.64
C GLY A 67 -29.32 2.30 -23.44
N ARG A 68 -29.46 1.05 -23.92
CA ARG A 68 -28.47 0.39 -24.78
C ARG A 68 -28.28 1.11 -26.11
N SER A 69 -29.39 1.54 -26.74
CA SER A 69 -29.36 2.29 -28.01
C SER A 69 -28.62 3.61 -27.86
N ILE A 70 -28.89 4.33 -26.78
CA ILE A 70 -28.17 5.56 -26.45
C ILE A 70 -26.69 5.24 -26.23
N SER A 71 -26.35 4.21 -25.44
CA SER A 71 -24.95 3.85 -25.19
C SER A 71 -24.18 3.60 -26.49
N GLY A 72 -24.78 2.85 -27.42
CA GLY A 72 -24.20 2.61 -28.75
C GLY A 72 -24.04 3.87 -29.59
N ILE A 73 -24.98 4.82 -29.53
CA ILE A 73 -24.81 6.13 -30.19
C ILE A 73 -23.62 6.88 -29.59
N VAL A 74 -23.48 6.86 -28.26
CA VAL A 74 -22.33 7.50 -27.62
C VAL A 74 -21.02 6.80 -28.00
N ASP A 75 -21.02 5.48 -28.25
CA ASP A 75 -19.82 4.73 -28.65
C ASP A 75 -19.34 5.20 -30.03
N ILE A 76 -20.28 5.31 -30.98
CA ILE A 76 -20.03 5.83 -32.33
C ILE A 76 -19.49 7.27 -32.27
N MET A 77 -20.10 8.15 -31.46
CA MET A 77 -19.61 9.53 -31.32
C MET A 77 -18.22 9.60 -30.69
N THR A 78 -17.92 8.71 -29.74
CA THR A 78 -16.60 8.64 -29.09
C THR A 78 -15.53 8.14 -30.06
N GLU A 79 -15.86 7.15 -30.89
CA GLU A 79 -14.97 6.63 -31.93
C GLU A 79 -14.65 7.70 -32.98
N GLU A 80 -15.66 8.44 -33.45
CA GLU A 80 -15.47 9.53 -34.42
C GLU A 80 -14.63 10.67 -33.83
N LEU A 81 -14.88 11.04 -32.57
CA LEU A 81 -14.07 12.03 -31.86
C LEU A 81 -12.61 11.57 -31.70
N SER A 82 -12.39 10.29 -31.41
CA SER A 82 -11.06 9.67 -31.36
C SER A 82 -10.37 9.69 -32.73
N CYS A 83 -11.12 9.42 -33.81
CA CYS A 83 -10.64 9.48 -35.19
C CYS A 83 -10.19 10.90 -35.56
N GLU A 84 -11.01 11.91 -35.27
CA GLU A 84 -10.69 13.32 -35.53
C GLU A 84 -9.54 13.84 -34.66
N ARG A 85 -9.34 13.32 -33.44
CA ARG A 85 -8.17 13.67 -32.62
C ARG A 85 -6.86 13.12 -33.20
N ARG A 86 -6.91 12.02 -33.96
CA ARG A 86 -5.74 11.39 -34.62
C ARG A 86 -5.41 12.04 -35.96
N LYS A 87 -6.43 12.44 -36.72
CA LYS A 87 -6.23 13.23 -37.93
C LYS A 87 -5.84 14.63 -37.48
N ASN A 88 -4.64 15.09 -37.81
CA ASN A 88 -4.14 16.42 -37.45
C ASN A 88 -4.82 17.51 -38.32
N THR A 89 -6.16 17.56 -38.29
CA THR A 89 -7.03 18.41 -39.11
C THR A 89 -7.10 19.83 -38.54
N THR A 90 -7.69 20.75 -39.32
CA THR A 90 -7.96 22.16 -38.94
C THR A 90 -8.93 22.34 -37.77
N VAL A 91 -9.40 21.26 -37.14
CA VAL A 91 -10.30 21.29 -35.99
C VAL A 91 -9.52 21.73 -34.74
N THR A 92 -9.94 22.80 -34.10
CA THR A 92 -9.26 23.33 -32.91
C THR A 92 -9.44 22.39 -31.71
N LYS A 93 -8.41 22.31 -30.84
CA LYS A 93 -8.45 21.50 -29.62
C LYS A 93 -9.63 21.86 -28.70
N ASP A 94 -10.06 23.12 -28.73
CA ASP A 94 -11.19 23.59 -27.93
C ASP A 94 -12.52 23.04 -28.45
N LEU A 95 -12.72 22.99 -29.77
CA LEU A 95 -13.91 22.38 -30.35
C LEU A 95 -14.00 20.88 -30.03
N LEU A 96 -12.88 20.16 -30.06
CA LEU A 96 -12.86 18.75 -29.67
C LEU A 96 -13.20 18.53 -28.18
N LYS A 97 -12.82 19.45 -27.30
CA LYS A 97 -13.19 19.42 -25.88
C LYS A 97 -14.68 19.72 -25.68
N ASP A 98 -15.23 20.68 -26.42
CA ASP A 98 -16.66 21.00 -26.35
C ASP A 98 -17.51 19.81 -26.84
N VAL A 99 -17.09 19.14 -27.91
CA VAL A 99 -17.74 17.92 -28.39
C VAL A 99 -17.65 16.81 -27.33
N GLU A 100 -16.48 16.58 -26.72
CA GLU A 100 -16.33 15.62 -25.62
C GLU A 100 -17.30 15.90 -24.46
N LEU A 101 -17.43 17.17 -24.07
CA LEU A 101 -18.34 17.60 -23.01
C LEU A 101 -19.81 17.35 -23.37
N ASN A 102 -20.21 17.63 -24.60
CA ASN A 102 -21.57 17.37 -25.06
C ASN A 102 -21.90 15.87 -25.06
N ILE A 103 -20.96 15.04 -25.52
CA ILE A 103 -21.09 13.58 -25.47
C ILE A 103 -21.22 13.09 -24.01
N LYS A 104 -20.39 13.61 -23.09
CA LYS A 104 -20.48 13.34 -21.64
C LYS A 104 -21.86 13.71 -21.09
N GLN A 105 -22.40 14.88 -21.46
CA GLN A 105 -23.71 15.35 -21.01
C GLN A 105 -24.88 14.51 -21.55
N ILE A 106 -24.79 14.02 -22.79
CA ILE A 106 -25.78 13.10 -23.36
C ILE A 106 -25.86 11.82 -22.52
N LEU A 107 -24.71 11.20 -22.23
CA LEU A 107 -24.67 9.99 -21.40
C LEU A 107 -25.21 10.28 -19.99
N GLN A 108 -24.71 11.33 -19.35
CA GLN A 108 -25.11 11.69 -17.98
C GLN A 108 -26.61 11.96 -17.85
N SER A 109 -27.21 12.66 -18.83
CA SER A 109 -28.65 12.95 -18.83
C SER A 109 -29.47 11.68 -19.02
N SER A 110 -29.01 10.79 -19.90
CA SER A 110 -29.67 9.51 -20.18
C SER A 110 -29.62 8.58 -18.96
N VAL A 111 -28.49 8.50 -18.27
CA VAL A 111 -28.34 7.76 -17.01
C VAL A 111 -29.31 8.27 -15.95
N LYS A 112 -29.45 9.60 -15.79
CA LYS A 112 -30.41 10.19 -14.85
C LYS A 112 -31.86 9.83 -15.19
N VAL A 113 -32.23 9.83 -16.47
CA VAL A 113 -33.57 9.43 -16.92
C VAL A 113 -33.82 7.95 -16.62
N VAL A 114 -32.86 7.07 -16.93
CA VAL A 114 -32.97 5.64 -16.66
C VAL A 114 -33.14 5.39 -15.15
N LEU A 115 -32.31 6.02 -14.31
CA LEU A 115 -32.39 5.92 -12.85
C LEU A 115 -33.73 6.44 -12.29
N GLY A 116 -34.22 7.57 -12.80
CA GLY A 116 -35.47 8.17 -12.34
C GLY A 116 -36.71 7.37 -12.70
N LEU A 117 -36.66 6.61 -13.79
CA LEU A 117 -37.77 5.78 -14.27
C LEU A 117 -37.68 4.32 -13.77
N SER A 118 -36.51 3.87 -13.29
CA SER A 118 -36.32 2.55 -12.70
C SER A 118 -36.71 2.55 -11.21
N THR A 119 -38.01 2.49 -10.89
CA THR A 119 -38.47 2.41 -9.49
C THR A 119 -38.33 0.97 -8.95
N ASN A 120 -37.39 0.75 -8.01
CA ASN A 120 -37.32 -0.40 -7.09
C ASN A 120 -37.32 -1.83 -7.68
N GLU A 121 -36.79 -2.04 -8.89
CA GLU A 121 -36.46 -3.40 -9.36
C GLU A 121 -34.97 -3.70 -9.12
N SER A 122 -34.69 -4.74 -8.33
CA SER A 122 -33.33 -5.23 -8.02
C SER A 122 -32.57 -5.80 -9.24
N SER A 123 -33.24 -5.93 -10.40
CA SER A 123 -32.68 -6.42 -11.66
C SER A 123 -32.10 -5.31 -12.56
N PHE A 124 -32.16 -4.03 -12.16
CA PHE A 124 -31.70 -2.91 -12.98
C PHE A 124 -30.21 -2.60 -12.77
N ASN A 125 -29.33 -3.30 -13.49
CA ASN A 125 -27.91 -2.97 -13.51
C ASN A 125 -27.61 -1.88 -14.55
N VAL A 126 -27.55 -0.62 -14.11
CA VAL A 126 -27.27 0.53 -14.98
C VAL A 126 -25.90 0.43 -15.66
N LEU A 127 -24.88 -0.13 -15.00
CA LEU A 127 -23.55 -0.31 -15.59
C LEU A 127 -23.59 -1.30 -16.77
N GLU A 128 -24.46 -2.31 -16.70
CA GLU A 128 -24.68 -3.29 -17.75
C GLU A 128 -25.52 -2.73 -18.90
N ILE A 129 -26.59 -1.99 -18.61
CA ILE A 129 -27.44 -1.33 -19.63
C ILE A 129 -26.60 -0.40 -20.50
N PHE A 130 -25.71 0.38 -19.87
CA PHE A 130 -24.80 1.26 -20.58
C PHE A 130 -23.50 0.56 -21.02
N ASN A 131 -23.35 -0.74 -20.77
CA ASN A 131 -22.24 -1.59 -21.18
C ASN A 131 -20.86 -0.95 -20.96
N VAL A 132 -20.64 -0.39 -19.76
CA VAL A 132 -19.45 0.44 -19.49
C VAL A 132 -18.15 -0.36 -19.69
N LEU A 133 -18.04 -1.56 -19.12
CA LEU A 133 -16.86 -2.41 -19.33
C LEU A 133 -16.72 -2.85 -20.80
N GLY A 134 -17.80 -3.24 -21.45
CA GLY A 134 -17.75 -3.68 -22.85
C GLY A 134 -17.33 -2.57 -23.82
N SER A 135 -17.63 -1.31 -23.51
CA SER A 135 -17.23 -0.15 -24.33
C SER A 135 -15.72 0.07 -24.37
N LEU A 136 -14.94 -0.52 -23.45
CA LEU A 136 -13.46 -0.50 -23.54
C LEU A 136 -12.95 -1.20 -24.81
N ASN A 137 -13.73 -2.10 -25.41
CA ASN A 137 -13.37 -2.81 -26.64
C ASN A 137 -13.52 -1.95 -27.91
N VAL A 138 -14.14 -0.76 -27.82
CA VAL A 138 -14.24 0.19 -28.94
C VAL A 138 -12.87 0.76 -29.32
N GLY A 139 -11.90 0.71 -28.40
CA GLY A 139 -10.53 1.16 -28.64
C GLY A 139 -9.49 0.29 -27.98
N ASN A 140 -8.24 0.77 -28.02
CA ASN A 140 -7.15 0.11 -27.32
C ASN A 140 -7.10 0.62 -25.88
N TYR A 141 -7.60 -0.16 -24.93
CA TYR A 141 -7.55 0.20 -23.50
C TYR A 141 -6.12 0.25 -22.92
N ASN A 142 -5.08 -0.06 -23.70
CA ASN A 142 -3.68 0.16 -23.34
C ASN A 142 -3.11 1.48 -23.87
N ASP A 143 -3.89 2.25 -24.65
CA ASP A 143 -3.59 3.63 -25.07
C ASP A 143 -4.13 4.62 -24.03
N ILE A 144 -3.20 5.34 -23.39
CA ILE A 144 -3.49 6.35 -22.37
C ILE A 144 -4.46 7.44 -22.86
N THR A 145 -4.41 7.81 -24.14
CA THR A 145 -5.27 8.86 -24.71
C THR A 145 -6.70 8.37 -24.82
N PHE A 146 -6.88 7.11 -25.24
CA PHE A 146 -8.18 6.46 -25.29
C PHE A 146 -8.75 6.30 -23.89
N ILE A 147 -7.97 5.77 -22.94
CA ILE A 147 -8.42 5.55 -21.56
C ILE A 147 -8.84 6.84 -20.86
N ARG A 148 -8.10 7.93 -21.04
CA ARG A 148 -8.48 9.24 -20.48
C ARG A 148 -9.83 9.71 -21.02
N GLN A 149 -10.04 9.61 -22.33
CA GLN A 149 -11.29 10.00 -22.98
C GLN A 149 -12.45 9.06 -22.58
N TRP A 150 -12.21 7.76 -22.60
CA TRP A 150 -13.17 6.75 -22.17
C TRP A 150 -13.60 7.02 -20.73
N PHE A 151 -12.67 7.28 -19.83
CA PHE A 151 -12.99 7.56 -18.44
C PHE A 151 -13.87 8.82 -18.32
N SER A 152 -13.48 9.91 -19.00
CA SER A 152 -14.21 11.19 -19.03
C SER A 152 -15.66 11.04 -19.50
N ILE A 153 -15.87 10.31 -20.61
CA ILE A 153 -17.18 10.18 -21.26
C ILE A 153 -18.04 9.07 -20.61
N ARG A 154 -17.45 7.92 -20.29
CA ARG A 154 -18.17 6.70 -19.86
C ARG A 154 -18.19 6.53 -18.35
N MET A 155 -17.01 6.52 -17.75
CA MET A 155 -16.85 6.11 -16.37
C MET A 155 -17.27 7.21 -15.40
N ALA A 156 -16.84 8.45 -15.63
CA ALA A 156 -17.10 9.57 -14.73
C ALA A 156 -18.60 9.81 -14.46
N PRO A 157 -19.51 9.83 -15.45
CA PRO A 157 -20.95 9.98 -15.19
C PRO A 157 -21.58 8.84 -14.38
N LEU A 158 -20.96 7.66 -14.39
CA LEU A 158 -21.47 6.44 -13.77
C LEU A 158 -20.70 6.06 -12.51
N LEU A 159 -19.64 6.81 -12.16
CA LEU A 159 -18.75 6.56 -11.02
C LEU A 159 -19.51 6.37 -9.69
N PRO A 160 -20.57 7.15 -9.37
CA PRO A 160 -21.34 6.94 -8.15
C PRO A 160 -22.13 5.62 -8.09
N LEU A 161 -22.36 4.97 -9.23
CA LEU A 161 -23.12 3.71 -9.35
C LEU A 161 -22.21 2.48 -9.42
N VAL A 162 -20.90 2.68 -9.53
CA VAL A 162 -19.92 1.60 -9.67
C VAL A 162 -20.00 0.65 -8.49
N ASP A 163 -20.00 -0.65 -8.74
CA ASP A 163 -20.02 -1.67 -7.69
C ASP A 163 -18.69 -2.42 -7.48
N ASP A 164 -18.61 -3.27 -6.47
CA ASP A 164 -17.39 -4.04 -6.14
C ASP A 164 -17.03 -4.98 -7.29
N ASN A 165 -18.03 -5.64 -7.86
CA ASN A 165 -17.85 -6.59 -8.95
C ASN A 165 -17.31 -5.90 -10.21
N PHE A 166 -17.83 -4.72 -10.55
CA PHE A 166 -17.33 -3.89 -11.63
C PHE A 166 -15.85 -3.55 -11.43
N LEU A 167 -15.47 -3.09 -10.24
CA LEU A 167 -14.09 -2.72 -9.91
C LEU A 167 -13.15 -3.92 -10.01
N ILE A 168 -13.57 -5.09 -9.53
CA ILE A 168 -12.81 -6.34 -9.63
C ILE A 168 -12.63 -6.74 -11.11
N GLN A 169 -13.68 -6.67 -11.91
CA GLN A 169 -13.59 -6.99 -13.34
C GLN A 169 -12.68 -6.03 -14.10
N LEU A 170 -12.77 -4.73 -13.82
CA LEU A 170 -11.85 -3.72 -14.35
C LEU A 170 -10.41 -4.02 -13.91
N GLY A 171 -10.22 -4.38 -12.64
CA GLY A 171 -8.95 -4.79 -12.04
C GLY A 171 -8.41 -6.11 -12.56
N LYS A 172 -9.18 -6.87 -13.36
CA LYS A 172 -8.81 -8.11 -14.07
C LYS A 172 -8.53 -7.93 -15.58
N LEU A 173 -8.74 -6.74 -16.15
CA LEU A 173 -8.35 -6.43 -17.53
C LEU A 173 -6.84 -6.26 -17.69
N ASN A 174 -6.23 -6.81 -18.74
CA ASN A 174 -4.77 -6.72 -18.96
C ASN A 174 -4.31 -5.31 -19.39
N LEU A 175 -4.53 -4.32 -18.51
CA LEU A 175 -4.20 -2.91 -18.68
C LEU A 175 -2.69 -2.74 -18.63
N SER A 176 -2.13 -1.96 -19.56
CA SER A 176 -0.78 -1.43 -19.45
C SER A 176 -0.68 -0.57 -18.20
N CYS A 177 0.52 -0.50 -17.61
CA CYS A 177 0.62 0.23 -16.36
C CYS A 177 0.34 1.74 -16.53
N THR A 178 0.68 2.32 -17.68
CA THR A 178 0.34 3.71 -18.00
C THR A 178 -1.18 3.94 -18.07
N SER A 179 -1.93 2.98 -18.60
CA SER A 179 -3.39 3.03 -18.65
C SER A 179 -4.02 2.82 -17.28
N PHE A 180 -3.49 1.89 -16.49
CA PHE A 180 -3.90 1.68 -15.11
C PHE A 180 -3.68 2.95 -14.27
N GLN A 181 -2.49 3.55 -14.35
CA GLN A 181 -2.16 4.80 -13.66
C GLN A 181 -3.09 5.94 -14.06
N GLU A 182 -3.41 6.07 -15.34
CA GLU A 182 -4.33 7.08 -15.83
C GLU A 182 -5.75 6.86 -15.28
N LEU A 183 -6.23 5.62 -15.18
CA LEU A 183 -7.52 5.29 -14.57
C LEU A 183 -7.55 5.67 -13.09
N VAL A 184 -6.53 5.27 -12.32
CA VAL A 184 -6.43 5.61 -10.89
C VAL A 184 -6.39 7.12 -10.68
N LYS A 185 -5.60 7.82 -11.50
CA LYS A 185 -5.52 9.28 -11.49
C LYS A 185 -6.88 9.91 -11.77
N SER A 186 -7.55 9.47 -12.84
CA SER A 186 -8.84 10.04 -13.25
C SER A 186 -9.93 9.78 -12.21
N MET A 187 -9.94 8.60 -11.57
CA MET A 187 -10.81 8.30 -10.44
C MET A 187 -10.53 9.22 -9.25
N ASN A 188 -9.27 9.49 -8.94
CA ASN A 188 -8.91 10.39 -7.85
C ASN A 188 -9.29 11.85 -8.14
N GLU A 189 -9.24 12.28 -9.40
CA GLU A 189 -9.65 13.63 -9.81
C GLU A 189 -11.18 13.84 -9.79
N GLU A 190 -11.96 12.82 -10.15
CA GLU A 190 -13.43 12.90 -10.10
C GLU A 190 -14.02 12.69 -8.68
N LEU A 191 -13.26 12.12 -7.73
CA LEU A 191 -13.71 11.93 -6.34
C LEU A 191 -13.35 13.12 -5.44
N ASN A 192 -14.34 13.69 -4.77
CA ASN A 192 -14.12 14.78 -3.83
C ASN A 192 -13.51 14.30 -2.50
N ILE A 193 -12.88 15.21 -1.74
CA ILE A 193 -12.20 14.94 -0.47
C ILE A 193 -13.09 14.19 0.55
N THR A 194 -14.41 14.36 0.49
CA THR A 194 -15.39 13.75 1.42
C THR A 194 -15.76 12.28 1.13
N GLN A 195 -15.36 11.71 -0.01
CA GLN A 195 -15.73 10.36 -0.45
C GLN A 195 -14.71 9.28 -0.03
N ALA A 196 -14.46 9.16 1.28
CA ALA A 196 -13.47 8.22 1.82
C ALA A 196 -13.86 6.74 1.65
N VAL A 197 -15.17 6.44 1.67
CA VAL A 197 -15.70 5.07 1.52
C VAL A 197 -15.48 4.57 0.09
N GLU A 198 -15.75 5.41 -0.90
CA GLU A 198 -15.55 5.12 -2.32
C GLU A 198 -14.07 4.92 -2.66
N ARG A 199 -13.18 5.75 -2.09
CA ARG A 199 -11.72 5.57 -2.26
C ARG A 199 -11.22 4.25 -1.68
N LYS A 200 -11.67 3.88 -0.47
CA LYS A 200 -11.32 2.59 0.15
C LYS A 200 -11.77 1.42 -0.72
N ARG A 201 -12.98 1.52 -1.27
CA ARG A 201 -13.57 0.52 -2.16
C ARG A 201 -12.77 0.37 -3.47
N ILE A 202 -12.37 1.47 -4.10
CA ILE A 202 -11.51 1.46 -5.30
C ILE A 202 -10.16 0.81 -4.99
N TYR A 203 -9.55 1.14 -3.85
CA TYR A 203 -8.30 0.52 -3.45
C TYR A 203 -8.45 -1.00 -3.27
N GLN A 204 -9.46 -1.44 -2.52
CA GLN A 204 -9.67 -2.85 -2.19
C GLN A 204 -10.05 -3.70 -3.41
N ASN A 205 -10.90 -3.17 -4.29
CA ASN A 205 -11.56 -3.97 -5.33
C ASN A 205 -10.99 -3.72 -6.74
N PHE A 206 -10.27 -2.62 -7.00
CA PHE A 206 -9.65 -2.35 -8.30
C PHE A 206 -8.12 -2.37 -8.21
N ILE A 207 -7.53 -1.53 -7.36
CA ILE A 207 -6.07 -1.37 -7.27
C ILE A 207 -5.42 -2.66 -6.78
N LYS A 208 -5.90 -3.21 -5.66
CA LYS A 208 -5.38 -4.45 -5.11
C LYS A 208 -5.52 -5.60 -6.09
N GLU A 209 -6.66 -5.73 -6.78
CA GLU A 209 -6.87 -6.77 -7.79
C GLU A 209 -5.89 -6.67 -8.96
N TYR A 210 -5.64 -5.46 -9.47
CA TYR A 210 -4.65 -5.25 -10.53
C TYR A 210 -3.23 -5.62 -10.06
N LEU A 211 -2.87 -5.23 -8.84
CA LEU A 211 -1.54 -5.48 -8.26
C LEU A 211 -1.31 -6.94 -7.85
N SER A 212 -2.39 -7.69 -7.59
CA SER A 212 -2.31 -9.08 -7.08
C SER A 212 -2.16 -10.12 -8.19
N ARG A 213 -1.98 -9.71 -9.45
CA ARG A 213 -1.81 -10.65 -10.56
C ARG A 213 -0.42 -11.28 -10.54
N GLU A 214 -0.37 -12.60 -10.74
CA GLU A 214 0.86 -13.39 -10.82
C GLU A 214 1.91 -12.77 -11.77
N SER A 215 1.48 -12.14 -12.87
CA SER A 215 2.39 -11.50 -13.82
C SER A 215 3.10 -10.26 -13.26
N LEU A 216 2.53 -9.59 -12.25
CA LEU A 216 3.20 -8.49 -11.57
C LEU A 216 4.23 -9.01 -10.57
N ALA A 217 4.06 -10.21 -10.00
CA ALA A 217 5.10 -10.83 -9.18
C ALA A 217 6.30 -11.26 -10.03
N ASP A 218 6.07 -11.71 -11.27
CA ASP A 218 7.14 -12.01 -12.24
C ASP A 218 7.75 -10.74 -12.85
N LEU A 219 6.95 -9.69 -13.10
CA LEU A 219 7.46 -8.37 -13.53
C LEU A 219 8.13 -7.59 -12.40
N LEU A 220 7.70 -7.74 -11.15
CA LEU A 220 8.38 -7.21 -9.97
C LEU A 220 9.63 -8.03 -9.70
N GLY A 221 9.60 -9.36 -9.85
CA GLY A 221 10.81 -10.19 -9.82
C GLY A 221 11.82 -9.74 -10.87
N ALA A 222 11.40 -9.58 -12.12
CA ALA A 222 12.25 -9.09 -13.20
C ALA A 222 12.63 -7.61 -13.09
N ALA A 223 11.79 -6.76 -12.49
CA ALA A 223 12.09 -5.34 -12.24
C ALA A 223 12.95 -5.16 -10.98
N PHE A 224 12.93 -6.06 -10.01
CA PHE A 224 13.91 -6.09 -8.91
C PHE A 224 15.25 -6.66 -9.38
N ASP A 225 15.25 -7.60 -10.31
CA ASP A 225 16.47 -8.09 -10.97
C ASP A 225 17.07 -7.08 -11.96
N SER A 226 16.24 -6.26 -12.63
CA SER A 226 16.69 -5.30 -13.66
C SER A 226 16.68 -3.83 -13.24
N CYS A 227 16.06 -3.45 -12.12
CA CYS A 227 16.12 -2.11 -11.58
C CYS A 227 17.05 -2.11 -10.38
N HIS A 228 18.35 -1.98 -10.67
CA HIS A 228 19.36 -1.47 -9.74
C HIS A 228 19.03 -0.01 -9.38
N CYS A 229 17.90 0.24 -8.74
CA CYS A 229 17.77 1.43 -7.92
C CYS A 229 18.65 1.18 -6.71
N SER A 230 19.89 1.66 -6.78
CA SER A 230 20.53 2.17 -5.58
C SER A 230 19.58 3.25 -5.05
N ILE A 231 18.60 2.85 -4.20
CA ILE A 231 17.71 3.76 -3.51
C ILE A 231 18.62 4.55 -2.59
N LYS A 232 19.19 5.62 -3.12
CA LYS A 232 19.92 6.59 -2.34
C LYS A 232 18.88 7.35 -1.56
N CYS A 233 18.77 7.00 -0.28
CA CYS A 233 18.02 7.77 0.70
C CYS A 233 18.40 9.23 0.57
N THR A 234 17.48 10.00 0.01
CA THR A 234 17.77 11.37 -0.36
C THR A 234 17.66 12.20 0.90
N LYS A 235 18.78 12.80 1.33
CA LYS A 235 18.76 13.78 2.41
C LYS A 235 17.89 14.95 1.96
N THR A 236 16.76 15.15 2.64
CA THR A 236 15.89 16.29 2.35
C THR A 236 16.53 17.58 2.89
N TYR A 237 16.34 18.72 2.23
CA TYR A 237 16.79 20.00 2.77
C TYR A 237 15.71 20.58 3.69
N VAL A 238 16.13 21.18 4.81
CA VAL A 238 15.24 21.85 5.75
C VAL A 238 15.37 23.36 5.54
N ASP A 239 14.29 24.01 5.13
CA ASP A 239 14.22 25.47 5.07
C ASP A 239 13.87 26.02 6.47
N GLU A 240 14.90 26.38 7.22
CA GLU A 240 14.76 26.94 8.57
C GLU A 240 13.94 28.23 8.57
N ASN A 241 14.09 29.08 7.56
CA ASN A 241 13.35 30.34 7.49
C ASN A 241 11.85 30.09 7.33
N LEU A 242 11.47 29.11 6.52
CA LEU A 242 10.08 28.71 6.33
C LEU A 242 9.47 28.15 7.61
N ILE A 243 10.18 27.24 8.30
CA ILE A 243 9.70 26.59 9.53
C ILE A 243 9.60 27.60 10.68
N CYS A 244 10.55 28.53 10.76
CA CYS A 244 10.67 29.47 11.87
C CYS A 244 9.97 30.81 11.64
N ALA A 245 9.39 31.06 10.46
CA ALA A 245 8.73 32.33 10.12
C ALA A 245 7.63 32.74 11.11
N SER A 246 6.87 31.77 11.64
CA SER A 246 5.78 32.02 12.58
C SER A 246 6.14 31.80 14.05
N VAL A 247 7.39 31.48 14.37
CA VAL A 247 7.82 31.13 15.74
C VAL A 247 8.47 32.33 16.42
N ASN A 248 7.96 32.71 17.59
CA ASN A 248 8.57 33.79 18.38
C ASN A 248 9.79 33.28 19.15
N GLN A 249 10.95 33.34 18.50
CA GLN A 249 12.24 32.85 19.01
C GLN A 249 12.64 33.45 20.37
N SER A 250 12.19 34.68 20.68
CA SER A 250 12.55 35.38 21.92
C SER A 250 11.82 34.88 23.18
N ARG A 251 10.71 34.15 23.01
CA ARG A 251 9.86 33.70 24.12
C ARG A 251 10.54 32.62 24.95
N LEU A 252 11.10 31.60 24.30
CA LEU A 252 11.75 30.49 24.97
C LEU A 252 13.02 30.94 25.71
N GLN A 253 13.80 31.83 25.11
CA GLN A 253 15.05 32.31 25.70
C GLN A 253 14.83 33.06 27.02
N LYS A 254 13.86 33.99 27.06
CA LYS A 254 13.49 34.70 28.30
C LYS A 254 13.02 33.77 29.42
N THR A 255 12.48 32.62 29.06
CA THR A 255 11.91 31.66 30.00
C THR A 255 12.96 30.68 30.55
N LEU A 256 13.96 30.31 29.76
CA LEU A 256 15.10 29.48 30.17
C LEU A 256 16.02 30.16 31.20
N GLU A 257 15.93 31.48 31.35
CA GLU A 257 16.68 32.28 32.32
C GLU A 257 16.06 32.28 33.74
N SER A 258 14.95 31.56 33.96
CA SER A 258 14.27 31.43 35.26
C SER A 258 14.38 30.02 35.87
N ASP A 259 14.72 29.92 37.18
CA ASP A 259 15.18 28.72 37.89
C ASP A 259 14.16 27.55 38.07
N THR A 260 13.01 27.55 37.40
CA THR A 260 12.00 26.47 37.48
C THR A 260 11.91 25.69 36.17
N LEU A 261 12.90 24.83 35.92
CA LEU A 261 13.15 24.29 34.57
C LEU A 261 12.16 23.20 34.11
N SER A 262 11.79 22.18 34.90
CA SER A 262 11.10 21.00 34.32
C SER A 262 9.66 21.24 33.85
N ALA A 263 8.80 21.88 34.65
CA ALA A 263 7.41 22.16 34.29
C ALA A 263 7.29 23.18 33.14
N VAL A 264 8.27 24.08 33.05
CA VAL A 264 8.32 25.13 32.05
C VAL A 264 8.76 24.60 30.69
N LEU A 265 9.69 23.63 30.66
CA LEU A 265 10.17 23.04 29.41
C LEU A 265 9.06 22.34 28.62
N CYS A 266 8.15 21.67 29.33
CA CYS A 266 7.05 20.95 28.68
C CYS A 266 5.94 21.88 28.17
N ASN A 267 6.01 23.20 28.37
CA ASN A 267 4.99 24.15 27.88
C ASN A 267 5.23 24.63 26.45
N PHE A 268 6.42 24.38 25.90
CA PHE A 268 6.78 24.81 24.55
C PHE A 268 6.58 23.68 23.53
N THR A 269 6.42 24.07 22.27
CA THR A 269 6.31 23.14 21.14
C THR A 269 7.69 22.72 20.63
N ILE A 270 7.77 21.63 19.89
CA ILE A 270 9.04 21.22 19.27
C ILE A 270 9.56 22.27 18.28
N ALA A 271 8.66 23.02 17.63
CA ALA A 271 8.99 24.14 16.74
C ALA A 271 9.62 25.32 17.51
N ASP A 272 9.12 25.63 18.72
CA ASP A 272 9.74 26.64 19.58
C ASP A 272 11.20 26.29 19.89
N TYR A 273 11.48 25.02 20.19
CA TYR A 273 12.84 24.55 20.42
C TYR A 273 13.70 24.54 19.16
N ALA A 274 13.16 24.00 18.06
CA ALA A 274 13.85 23.88 16.78
C ALA A 274 14.34 25.25 16.26
N CYS A 275 13.51 26.28 16.43
CA CYS A 275 13.76 27.64 15.96
C CYS A 275 14.46 28.53 16.97
N SER A 276 14.82 28.02 18.16
CA SER A 276 15.45 28.83 19.19
C SER A 276 16.97 28.92 19.01
N SER A 277 17.53 30.05 19.46
CA SER A 277 18.97 30.25 19.64
C SER A 277 19.55 29.50 20.85
N ALA A 278 18.72 28.79 21.64
CA ALA A 278 19.13 28.11 22.86
C ALA A 278 19.89 26.81 22.56
N LYS A 279 21.14 26.93 22.12
CA LYS A 279 21.98 25.79 21.71
C LYS A 279 22.51 24.91 22.86
N ASN A 280 22.32 25.33 24.12
CA ASN A 280 22.91 24.70 25.30
C ASN A 280 21.87 24.04 26.23
N ILE A 281 20.86 23.39 25.66
CA ILE A 281 19.94 22.54 26.44
C ILE A 281 20.73 21.31 26.94
N SER A 282 20.71 21.07 28.25
CA SER A 282 21.37 19.91 28.85
C SER A 282 20.74 18.60 28.34
N PRO A 283 21.48 17.48 28.31
CA PRO A 283 20.94 16.19 27.87
C PRO A 283 19.66 15.77 28.63
N SER A 284 19.61 16.04 29.94
CA SER A 284 18.45 15.73 30.79
C SER A 284 17.22 16.59 30.44
N ASN A 285 17.43 17.89 30.20
CA ASN A 285 16.36 18.78 29.77
C ASN A 285 15.85 18.41 28.37
N LEU A 286 16.76 18.05 27.46
CA LEU A 286 16.41 17.59 26.11
C LEU A 286 15.60 16.29 26.13
N ALA A 287 15.99 15.33 26.98
CA ALA A 287 15.22 14.09 27.18
C ALA A 287 13.83 14.38 27.77
N THR A 288 13.72 15.34 28.70
CA THR A 288 12.44 15.79 29.27
C THR A 288 11.53 16.42 28.20
N ILE A 289 12.08 17.25 27.32
CA ILE A 289 11.35 17.85 26.18
C ILE A 289 10.83 16.75 25.25
N LEU A 290 11.68 15.79 24.89
CA LEU A 290 11.30 14.66 24.05
C LEU A 290 10.17 13.86 24.69
N LYS A 291 10.32 13.50 25.97
CA LYS A 291 9.30 12.77 26.74
C LYS A 291 7.95 13.47 26.70
N CYS A 292 7.90 14.74 27.14
CA CYS A 292 6.66 15.50 27.18
C CYS A 292 6.03 15.71 25.79
N THR A 293 6.85 15.86 24.75
CA THR A 293 6.36 16.02 23.37
C THR A 293 5.69 14.73 22.88
N LEU A 294 6.30 13.58 23.16
CA LEU A 294 5.75 12.27 22.80
C LEU A 294 4.46 11.95 23.59
N GLU A 295 4.40 12.28 24.88
CA GLU A 295 3.22 12.06 25.72
C GLU A 295 2.01 12.90 25.30
N LYS A 296 2.23 14.11 24.78
CA LYS A 296 1.16 14.98 24.24
C LYS A 296 0.53 14.43 22.97
N GLN A 297 1.14 13.44 22.32
CA GLN A 297 0.70 12.86 21.04
C GLN A 297 0.47 13.89 19.91
N GLN A 298 1.11 15.06 20.02
CA GLN A 298 0.98 16.10 19.02
C GLN A 298 1.83 15.74 17.80
N THR A 299 1.21 15.79 16.62
CA THR A 299 1.89 15.45 15.37
C THR A 299 2.57 16.68 14.80
N TYR A 300 3.85 16.57 14.48
CA TYR A 300 4.64 17.57 13.78
C TYR A 300 5.17 16.98 12.47
N LEU A 301 5.36 17.81 11.45
CA LEU A 301 5.98 17.40 10.19
C LEU A 301 7.41 16.90 10.41
N VAL A 302 7.89 16.03 9.52
CA VAL A 302 9.25 15.45 9.58
C VAL A 302 10.32 16.55 9.58
N GLU A 303 10.12 17.60 8.80
CA GLU A 303 11.06 18.71 8.66
C GLU A 303 11.25 19.48 9.97
N VAL A 304 10.21 19.60 10.79
CA VAL A 304 10.29 20.27 12.10
C VAL A 304 11.10 19.42 13.09
N TRP A 305 10.84 18.12 13.13
CA TRP A 305 11.65 17.17 13.92
C TRP A 305 13.10 17.16 13.48
N LYS A 306 13.33 17.21 12.18
CA LYS A 306 14.65 17.24 11.58
C LYS A 306 15.43 18.48 11.99
N LEU A 307 14.82 19.66 11.88
CA LEU A 307 15.42 20.91 12.35
C LEU A 307 15.76 20.84 13.85
N PHE A 308 14.83 20.34 14.66
CA PHE A 308 15.04 20.16 16.10
C PHE A 308 16.24 19.27 16.41
N PHE A 309 16.37 18.11 15.75
CA PHE A 309 17.47 17.19 15.95
C PHE A 309 18.81 17.75 15.43
N GLN A 310 18.81 18.47 14.32
CA GLN A 310 20.00 19.15 13.79
C GLN A 310 20.52 20.22 14.76
N ASN A 311 19.61 20.93 15.42
CA ASN A 311 19.94 21.99 16.38
C ASN A 311 20.19 21.47 17.82
N SER A 312 20.21 20.14 18.02
CA SER A 312 20.38 19.50 19.34
C SER A 312 21.76 18.82 19.48
N PRO A 313 22.81 19.52 19.94
CA PRO A 313 24.18 19.00 19.95
C PRO A 313 24.37 17.75 20.84
N ASN A 314 23.56 17.60 21.90
CA ASN A 314 23.63 16.48 22.85
C ASN A 314 22.56 15.41 22.62
N LEU A 315 22.01 15.30 21.40
CA LEU A 315 20.92 14.38 21.08
C LEU A 315 21.20 12.93 21.51
N ASP A 316 22.41 12.43 21.27
CA ASP A 316 22.79 11.06 21.60
C ASP A 316 22.70 10.73 23.10
N GLN A 317 23.12 11.67 23.95
CA GLN A 317 23.03 11.52 25.41
C GLN A 317 21.59 11.66 25.88
N ALA A 318 20.82 12.56 25.26
CA ALA A 318 19.41 12.74 25.59
C ALA A 318 18.57 11.51 25.22
N LEU A 319 18.82 10.87 24.07
CA LEU A 319 18.18 9.62 23.67
C LEU A 319 18.53 8.48 24.64
N ASP A 320 19.76 8.45 25.16
CA ASP A 320 20.17 7.47 26.17
C ASP A 320 19.40 7.62 27.49
N ILE A 321 19.23 8.86 27.95
CA ILE A 321 18.43 9.17 29.15
C ILE A 321 16.95 8.86 28.89
N LEU A 322 16.42 9.23 27.72
CA LEU A 322 15.04 8.99 27.32
C LEU A 322 14.70 7.49 27.32
N ALA A 323 15.63 6.64 26.88
CA ALA A 323 15.45 5.18 26.89
C ALA A 323 15.23 4.60 28.30
N GLY A 324 15.72 5.28 29.34
CA GLY A 324 15.47 4.94 30.74
C GLY A 324 14.17 5.52 31.31
N MET A 325 13.45 6.34 30.56
CA MET A 325 12.20 6.94 31.00
C MET A 325 11.00 6.02 30.71
N ASN A 326 10.03 5.97 31.63
CA ASN A 326 8.78 5.25 31.39
C ASN A 326 7.87 6.06 30.46
N LEU A 327 7.66 5.55 29.25
CA LEU A 327 6.81 6.14 28.22
C LEU A 327 5.74 5.12 27.80
N ASN A 328 4.51 5.58 27.63
CA ASN A 328 3.44 4.75 27.09
C ASN A 328 3.74 4.50 25.60
N SER A 329 4.29 3.32 25.32
CA SER A 329 4.84 2.93 24.02
C SER A 329 3.77 2.49 23.03
N SER A 330 2.85 3.38 22.63
CA SER A 330 1.91 3.10 21.53
C SER A 330 2.38 3.74 20.22
N SER A 331 2.12 3.06 19.08
CA SER A 331 2.33 3.63 17.75
C SER A 331 1.50 4.93 17.61
N SER A 332 2.16 6.06 17.39
CA SER A 332 1.51 7.34 17.14
C SER A 332 2.17 8.06 15.96
N PRO A 333 1.44 8.90 15.20
CA PRO A 333 2.02 9.63 14.06
C PRO A 333 3.19 10.55 14.44
N GLY A 334 3.19 11.11 15.66
CA GLY A 334 4.31 11.90 16.18
C GLY A 334 5.59 11.08 16.33
N LEU A 335 5.47 9.81 16.73
CA LEU A 335 6.60 8.88 16.86
C LEU A 335 7.18 8.49 15.49
N SER A 336 6.33 8.29 14.49
CA SER A 336 6.75 7.98 13.11
C SER A 336 7.57 9.11 12.47
N ASN A 337 7.07 10.36 12.56
CA ASN A 337 7.79 11.49 11.96
C ASN A 337 9.10 11.81 12.68
N ALA A 338 9.15 11.58 14.01
CA ALA A 338 10.39 11.68 14.77
C ALA A 338 11.40 10.59 14.36
N LEU A 339 10.95 9.35 14.15
CA LEU A 339 11.81 8.26 13.68
C LEU A 339 12.39 8.54 12.28
N GLU A 340 11.55 9.01 11.36
CA GLU A 340 11.98 9.42 10.01
C GLU A 340 13.11 10.46 10.09
N ALA A 341 12.89 11.52 10.88
CA ALA A 341 13.88 12.57 11.07
C ALA A 341 15.17 12.07 11.76
N LEU A 342 15.08 11.18 12.77
CA LEU A 342 16.25 10.53 13.37
C LEU A 342 17.02 9.66 12.36
N GLY A 343 16.29 8.99 11.48
CA GLY A 343 16.83 8.26 10.33
C GLY A 343 17.70 9.15 9.45
N GLU A 344 17.18 10.31 9.07
CA GLU A 344 17.88 11.25 8.18
C GLU A 344 19.03 12.02 8.86
N VAL A 345 18.88 12.42 10.13
CA VAL A 345 19.88 13.23 10.84
C VAL A 345 21.04 12.40 11.35
N ARG A 346 20.78 11.17 11.82
CA ARG A 346 21.80 10.31 12.44
C ARG A 346 22.03 9.01 11.67
N SER A 347 20.98 8.24 11.37
CA SER A 347 21.18 6.91 10.78
C SER A 347 21.80 6.98 9.37
N ALA A 348 21.45 8.00 8.57
CA ALA A 348 22.05 8.30 7.27
C ALA A 348 23.46 8.92 7.34
N THR A 349 24.04 9.06 8.54
CA THR A 349 25.39 9.57 8.75
C THR A 349 26.37 8.52 9.28
N PHE A 350 25.91 7.29 9.54
CA PHE A 350 26.83 6.21 9.90
C PHE A 350 27.85 5.98 8.78
N SER A 351 29.12 5.96 9.17
CA SER A 351 30.19 5.50 8.29
C SER A 351 30.05 3.99 8.02
N GLN A 352 30.66 3.52 6.94
CA GLN A 352 30.67 2.09 6.62
C GLN A 352 31.23 1.24 7.79
N ALA A 353 32.23 1.72 8.51
CA ALA A 353 32.78 1.02 9.68
C ALA A 353 31.74 0.89 10.81
N GLN A 354 30.95 1.94 11.06
CA GLN A 354 29.91 1.93 12.09
C GLN A 354 28.73 1.02 11.75
N LEU A 355 28.36 0.92 10.47
CA LEU A 355 27.32 -0.02 10.01
C LEU A 355 27.70 -1.49 10.23
N GLN A 356 28.99 -1.78 10.39
CA GLN A 356 29.53 -3.13 10.57
C GLN A 356 29.85 -3.43 12.04
N ASP A 357 29.81 -2.41 12.90
CA ASP A 357 30.14 -2.51 14.32
C ASP A 357 28.91 -2.91 15.14
N LYS A 358 28.96 -4.10 15.74
CA LYS A 358 27.85 -4.65 16.55
C LYS A 358 27.52 -3.78 17.75
N GLU A 359 28.52 -3.21 18.43
CA GLU A 359 28.31 -2.42 19.64
C GLU A 359 27.62 -1.09 19.30
N VAL A 360 28.07 -0.42 18.23
CA VAL A 360 27.47 0.82 17.74
C VAL A 360 26.01 0.60 17.32
N ILE A 361 25.75 -0.42 16.49
CA ILE A 361 24.40 -0.71 16.00
C ILE A 361 23.48 -1.18 17.14
N ASN A 362 23.97 -2.02 18.05
CA ASN A 362 23.20 -2.44 19.22
C ASN A 362 22.82 -1.26 20.12
N ASN A 363 23.79 -0.41 20.45
CA ASN A 363 23.55 0.77 21.28
C ASN A 363 22.57 1.75 20.62
N TRP A 364 22.62 1.90 19.30
CA TRP A 364 21.69 2.77 18.59
C TRP A 364 20.27 2.19 18.56
N PHE A 365 20.08 1.00 17.97
CA PHE A 365 18.75 0.45 17.69
C PHE A 365 18.07 -0.18 18.91
N GLN A 366 18.81 -0.89 19.76
CA GLN A 366 18.21 -1.57 20.92
C GLN A 366 18.12 -0.69 22.17
N LYS A 367 18.81 0.46 22.21
CA LYS A 367 18.77 1.39 23.35
C LYS A 367 18.24 2.77 22.94
N LYS A 368 19.02 3.55 22.19
CA LYS A 368 18.73 4.97 21.94
C LYS A 368 17.43 5.24 21.18
N ILE A 369 17.14 4.45 20.14
CA ILE A 369 15.94 4.67 19.31
C ILE A 369 14.88 3.58 19.44
N GLN A 370 15.05 2.63 20.36
CA GLN A 370 14.18 1.46 20.47
C GLN A 370 12.70 1.82 20.55
N LEU A 371 12.34 2.82 21.38
CA LEU A 371 10.96 3.28 21.52
C LEU A 371 10.36 3.72 20.18
N PHE A 372 11.14 4.42 19.35
CA PHE A 372 10.68 4.97 18.07
C PHE A 372 10.37 3.87 17.05
N LEU A 373 11.02 2.70 17.18
CA LEU A 373 10.81 1.54 16.32
C LEU A 373 9.42 0.91 16.47
N ALA A 374 8.56 1.39 17.36
CA ALA A 374 7.14 1.00 17.39
C ALA A 374 6.30 1.61 16.26
N ALA A 375 6.80 2.64 15.55
CA ALA A 375 6.05 3.30 14.48
C ALA A 375 6.91 3.62 13.24
N PRO A 376 7.65 2.66 12.67
CA PRO A 376 8.48 2.89 11.49
C PRO A 376 7.63 3.25 10.28
N THR A 377 8.10 4.25 9.52
CA THR A 377 7.54 4.61 8.23
C THR A 377 8.08 3.66 7.15
N THR A 378 7.34 3.53 6.05
CA THR A 378 7.81 2.79 4.85
C THR A 378 9.12 3.35 4.31
N ASN A 379 9.30 4.68 4.30
CA ASN A 379 10.52 5.31 3.80
C ASN A 379 11.72 4.99 4.68
N PHE A 380 11.57 5.11 6.01
CA PHE A 380 12.60 4.71 6.97
C PHE A 380 13.04 3.24 6.76
N LEU A 381 12.09 2.32 6.64
CA LEU A 381 12.37 0.88 6.44
C LEU A 381 13.08 0.60 5.12
N THR A 382 12.60 1.20 4.03
CA THR A 382 13.22 1.09 2.70
C THR A 382 14.64 1.64 2.73
N CYS A 383 14.86 2.73 3.45
CA CYS A 383 16.19 3.30 3.61
C CYS A 383 17.11 2.46 4.48
N LEU A 384 16.56 1.87 5.53
CA LEU A 384 17.28 0.98 6.42
C LEU A 384 17.73 -0.29 5.70
N SER A 385 16.94 -0.83 4.78
CA SER A 385 17.29 -2.02 3.99
C SER A 385 18.38 -1.77 2.94
N ALA A 386 18.44 -0.53 2.42
CA ALA A 386 19.50 -0.10 1.52
C ALA A 386 20.87 0.09 2.21
N ASN A 387 20.90 0.28 3.54
CA ASN A 387 22.16 0.41 4.26
C ASN A 387 23.00 -0.88 4.21
N ASN A 388 24.31 -0.71 4.05
CA ASN A 388 25.24 -1.82 3.93
C ASN A 388 25.64 -2.36 5.32
N PHE A 389 24.70 -3.01 6.00
CA PHE A 389 24.93 -3.76 7.24
C PHE A 389 25.59 -5.12 6.95
N SER A 390 26.39 -5.65 7.87
CA SER A 390 26.66 -7.09 7.90
C SER A 390 25.42 -7.85 8.37
N CYS A 391 25.35 -9.15 8.07
CA CYS A 391 24.30 -10.02 8.60
C CYS A 391 24.15 -9.93 10.13
N PRO A 392 25.23 -10.01 10.95
CA PRO A 392 25.09 -9.81 12.39
C PRO A 392 24.52 -8.46 12.81
N THR A 393 24.92 -7.35 12.15
CA THR A 393 24.38 -6.02 12.47
C THR A 393 22.94 -5.85 12.00
N TYR A 394 22.56 -6.47 10.89
CA TYR A 394 21.17 -6.57 10.44
C TYR A 394 20.30 -7.33 11.45
N GLN A 395 20.75 -8.48 11.94
CA GLN A 395 20.04 -9.29 12.94
C GLN A 395 19.79 -8.50 14.24
N ILE A 396 20.74 -7.65 14.65
CA ILE A 396 20.56 -6.72 15.77
C ILE A 396 19.41 -5.73 15.52
N VAL A 397 19.25 -5.24 14.29
CA VAL A 397 18.17 -4.33 13.89
C VAL A 397 16.82 -5.08 13.87
N VAL A 398 16.77 -6.29 13.30
CA VAL A 398 15.57 -7.15 13.32
C VAL A 398 15.13 -7.44 14.75
N LYS A 399 16.07 -7.73 15.65
CA LYS A 399 15.79 -7.94 17.08
C LYS A 399 15.20 -6.69 17.73
N ALA A 400 15.71 -5.50 17.41
CA ALA A 400 15.19 -4.25 17.91
C ALA A 400 13.74 -3.98 17.44
N LEU A 401 13.46 -4.22 16.15
CA LEU A 401 12.09 -4.13 15.60
C LEU A 401 11.16 -5.18 16.22
N SER A 402 11.67 -6.40 16.43
CA SER A 402 10.90 -7.51 17.00
C SER A 402 10.44 -7.23 18.42
N SER A 403 11.24 -6.51 19.22
CA SER A 403 10.83 -6.11 20.58
C SER A 403 9.70 -5.08 20.59
N GLN A 404 9.51 -4.35 19.49
CA GLN A 404 8.46 -3.35 19.34
C GLN A 404 7.23 -3.86 18.58
N LYS A 405 7.26 -5.07 18.03
CA LYS A 405 6.18 -5.63 17.20
C LYS A 405 4.80 -5.56 17.86
N ALA A 406 4.71 -5.78 19.17
CA ALA A 406 3.45 -5.74 19.91
C ALA A 406 2.77 -4.36 19.92
N PHE A 407 3.54 -3.30 19.65
CA PHE A 407 3.07 -1.92 19.61
C PHE A 407 2.80 -1.42 18.18
N MET A 408 3.06 -2.25 17.17
CA MET A 408 2.80 -1.96 15.76
C MET A 408 1.41 -2.48 15.36
N ASP A 409 0.70 -1.73 14.52
CA ASP A 409 -0.49 -2.25 13.83
C ASP A 409 -0.11 -3.27 12.74
N SER A 410 -1.12 -3.97 12.19
CA SER A 410 -0.89 -5.02 11.20
C SER A 410 -0.22 -4.52 9.91
N GLU A 411 -0.53 -3.30 9.48
CA GLU A 411 0.04 -2.71 8.26
C GLU A 411 1.52 -2.39 8.47
N THR A 412 1.87 -1.83 9.63
CA THR A 412 3.24 -1.53 10.04
C THR A 412 4.07 -2.81 10.19
N GLN A 413 3.50 -3.87 10.77
CA GLN A 413 4.17 -5.18 10.86
C GLN A 413 4.47 -5.74 9.45
N GLN A 414 3.50 -5.65 8.53
CA GLN A 414 3.69 -6.07 7.14
C GLN A 414 4.74 -5.20 6.44
N ALA A 415 4.78 -3.89 6.72
CA ALA A 415 5.76 -2.98 6.17
C ALA A 415 7.19 -3.33 6.60
N VAL A 416 7.41 -3.74 7.87
CA VAL A 416 8.73 -4.21 8.33
C VAL A 416 9.20 -5.41 7.51
N PHE A 417 8.32 -6.37 7.23
CA PHE A 417 8.68 -7.50 6.40
C PHE A 417 8.98 -7.09 4.95
N THR A 418 8.06 -6.37 4.32
CA THR A 418 8.09 -6.07 2.87
C THR A 418 9.09 -4.99 2.47
N HIS A 419 9.40 -4.03 3.35
CA HIS A 419 10.30 -2.91 3.05
C HIS A 419 11.66 -2.99 3.72
N PHE A 420 11.82 -3.87 4.73
CA PHE A 420 13.10 -4.05 5.42
C PHE A 420 13.66 -5.48 5.31
N ILE A 421 13.00 -6.46 5.92
CA ILE A 421 13.53 -7.83 6.05
C ILE A 421 13.73 -8.48 4.68
N GLN A 422 12.67 -8.57 3.87
CA GLN A 422 12.72 -9.23 2.58
C GLN A 422 13.70 -8.52 1.62
N PRO A 423 13.63 -7.19 1.41
CA PRO A 423 14.58 -6.51 0.54
C PRO A 423 16.04 -6.67 0.97
N PHE A 424 16.34 -6.63 2.28
CA PHE A 424 17.71 -6.79 2.76
C PHE A 424 18.24 -8.21 2.51
N LEU A 425 17.43 -9.23 2.80
CA LEU A 425 17.83 -10.63 2.63
C LEU A 425 17.91 -11.02 1.14
N SER A 426 17.13 -10.40 0.26
CA SER A 426 17.16 -10.63 -1.20
C SER A 426 18.30 -9.89 -1.93
N ARG A 427 19.23 -9.23 -1.22
CA ARG A 427 20.29 -8.43 -1.84
C ARG A 427 21.32 -9.28 -2.56
N ASN A 428 21.48 -9.02 -3.86
CA ASN A 428 22.49 -9.66 -4.70
C ASN A 428 23.89 -9.02 -4.59
N ASP A 429 23.99 -7.83 -3.97
CA ASP A 429 25.25 -7.13 -3.74
C ASP A 429 25.92 -7.49 -2.40
N SER A 430 25.32 -8.40 -1.64
CA SER A 430 25.89 -8.99 -0.42
C SER A 430 26.77 -10.20 -0.76
N SER A 431 27.84 -10.41 0.02
CA SER A 431 28.65 -11.64 -0.06
C SER A 431 27.95 -12.87 0.54
N ASP A 432 26.87 -12.66 1.29
CA ASP A 432 26.02 -13.70 1.87
C ASP A 432 24.54 -13.30 1.75
N PRO A 433 23.95 -13.36 0.55
CA PRO A 433 22.52 -13.15 0.35
C PRO A 433 21.71 -14.11 1.24
N GLY A 434 20.62 -13.62 1.82
CA GLY A 434 19.81 -14.37 2.76
C GLY A 434 20.44 -14.54 4.15
N CYS A 435 21.67 -14.08 4.39
CA CYS A 435 22.37 -14.26 5.67
C CYS A 435 22.42 -15.72 6.13
N ILE A 436 22.82 -16.61 5.22
CA ILE A 436 22.80 -18.06 5.41
C ILE A 436 24.07 -18.53 6.12
N SER A 437 25.23 -17.99 5.76
CA SER A 437 26.54 -18.48 6.24
C SER A 437 26.79 -18.21 7.73
N PHE A 438 26.14 -17.19 8.30
CA PHE A 438 26.33 -16.78 9.70
C PHE A 438 25.50 -17.56 10.71
N VAL A 439 24.56 -18.41 10.25
CA VAL A 439 23.60 -19.06 11.14
C VAL A 439 23.51 -20.55 10.84
N ASN A 440 23.75 -21.37 11.85
CA ASN A 440 23.69 -22.83 11.70
C ASN A 440 22.27 -23.34 11.93
N GLY A 441 21.71 -24.00 10.91
CA GLY A 441 20.39 -24.64 10.96
C GLY A 441 19.24 -23.71 10.59
N SER A 442 18.21 -24.28 9.96
CA SER A 442 17.06 -23.54 9.42
C SER A 442 16.26 -22.80 10.50
N LEU A 443 16.17 -23.35 11.71
CA LEU A 443 15.50 -22.71 12.84
C LEU A 443 16.21 -21.42 13.26
N ASN A 444 17.50 -21.52 13.59
CA ASN A 444 18.26 -20.36 14.02
C ASN A 444 18.27 -19.29 12.92
N TRP A 445 18.35 -19.70 11.65
CA TRP A 445 18.30 -18.79 10.51
C TRP A 445 16.98 -18.00 10.49
N LEU A 446 15.85 -18.68 10.70
CA LEU A 446 14.53 -18.03 10.75
C LEU A 446 14.43 -17.06 11.93
N VAL A 447 14.84 -17.49 13.12
CA VAL A 447 14.77 -16.67 14.34
C VAL A 447 15.68 -15.45 14.25
N GLU A 448 16.93 -15.61 13.83
CA GLU A 448 17.89 -14.49 13.77
C GLU A 448 17.54 -13.50 12.66
N ASN A 449 17.11 -13.97 11.49
CA ASN A 449 16.90 -13.11 10.33
C ASN A 449 15.48 -12.51 10.24
N PHE A 450 14.48 -13.10 10.89
CA PHE A 450 13.09 -12.63 10.85
C PHE A 450 12.54 -12.24 12.22
N GLY A 451 13.09 -12.79 13.31
CA GLY A 451 12.60 -12.58 14.67
C GLY A 451 11.09 -12.82 14.78
N ASN A 452 10.38 -11.88 15.40
CA ASN A 452 8.93 -12.01 15.62
C ASN A 452 8.10 -11.80 14.33
N PHE A 453 8.72 -11.51 13.19
CA PHE A 453 8.05 -11.27 11.90
C PHE A 453 8.04 -12.51 11.00
N SER A 454 8.61 -13.64 11.44
CA SER A 454 8.70 -14.88 10.64
C SER A 454 7.37 -15.33 10.04
N GLY A 455 6.27 -15.19 10.76
CA GLY A 455 4.92 -15.57 10.30
C GLY A 455 4.33 -14.71 9.17
N LEU A 456 5.00 -13.61 8.78
CA LEU A 456 4.61 -12.77 7.65
C LEU A 456 5.18 -13.27 6.32
N ALA A 457 6.20 -14.12 6.36
CA ALA A 457 6.78 -14.74 5.18
C ALA A 457 6.01 -16.01 4.78
N SER A 458 5.76 -16.21 3.49
CA SER A 458 5.27 -17.49 2.99
C SER A 458 6.40 -18.52 2.93
N LEU A 459 6.06 -19.81 2.85
CA LEU A 459 7.05 -20.87 2.64
C LEU A 459 7.83 -20.66 1.33
N LYS A 460 7.18 -20.13 0.29
CA LYS A 460 7.81 -19.76 -0.98
C LYS A 460 8.87 -18.69 -0.77
N ASP A 461 8.57 -17.66 0.02
CA ASP A 461 9.51 -16.58 0.33
C ASP A 461 10.72 -17.11 1.12
N LEU A 462 10.48 -17.97 2.12
CA LEU A 462 11.56 -18.57 2.92
C LEU A 462 12.50 -19.42 2.06
N LEU A 463 11.96 -20.23 1.16
CA LEU A 463 12.75 -21.07 0.24
C LEU A 463 13.50 -20.25 -0.81
N ALA A 464 12.93 -19.13 -1.27
CA ALA A 464 13.61 -18.20 -2.17
C ALA A 464 14.80 -17.51 -1.48
N LEU A 465 14.67 -17.18 -0.20
CA LEU A 465 15.71 -16.53 0.59
C LEU A 465 16.78 -17.49 1.14
N ASN A 466 16.41 -18.73 1.42
CA ASN A 466 17.32 -19.79 1.86
C ASN A 466 16.93 -21.14 1.23
N PRO A 467 17.58 -21.52 0.12
CA PRO A 467 17.32 -22.80 -0.55
C PRO A 467 17.57 -24.04 0.33
N ASN A 468 18.37 -23.90 1.41
CA ASN A 468 18.66 -24.98 2.36
C ASN A 468 17.66 -25.00 3.53
N PHE A 469 16.59 -24.21 3.49
CA PHE A 469 15.60 -24.16 4.55
C PHE A 469 14.79 -25.46 4.63
N SER A 470 14.96 -26.21 5.72
CA SER A 470 14.23 -27.44 5.99
C SER A 470 13.01 -27.16 6.87
N SER A 471 11.84 -27.09 6.24
CA SER A 471 10.55 -26.83 6.91
C SER A 471 10.07 -27.99 7.80
N VAL A 472 10.41 -29.23 7.45
CA VAL A 472 9.92 -30.45 8.12
C VAL A 472 10.62 -30.72 9.45
N GLN A 473 11.87 -30.25 9.62
CA GLN A 473 12.64 -30.47 10.85
C GLN A 473 12.26 -29.50 11.99
N PHE A 474 11.61 -28.38 11.70
CA PHE A 474 11.40 -27.28 12.66
C PHE A 474 9.95 -26.76 12.67
N LEU A 475 9.00 -27.69 12.65
CA LEU A 475 7.56 -27.41 12.65
C LEU A 475 7.08 -26.51 13.81
N SER A 476 7.72 -26.58 14.98
CA SER A 476 7.30 -25.86 16.18
C SER A 476 7.43 -24.33 16.09
N GLU A 477 8.14 -23.85 15.08
CA GLU A 477 8.54 -22.45 14.96
C GLU A 477 7.96 -21.82 13.68
N LEU A 478 7.25 -22.62 12.88
CA LEU A 478 6.45 -22.18 11.77
C LEU A 478 5.14 -21.58 12.29
N ALA A 479 4.74 -20.45 11.71
CA ALA A 479 3.40 -19.93 11.93
C ALA A 479 2.35 -20.92 11.43
N PRO A 480 1.13 -20.94 12.02
CA PRO A 480 0.06 -21.82 11.57
C PRO A 480 -0.28 -21.69 10.06
N SER A 481 -0.13 -20.50 9.48
CA SER A 481 -0.24 -20.29 8.04
C SER A 481 0.86 -21.01 7.24
N GLN A 482 2.10 -20.98 7.71
CA GLN A 482 3.22 -21.68 7.07
C GLN A 482 3.07 -23.20 7.19
N MET A 483 2.56 -23.70 8.32
CA MET A 483 2.21 -25.11 8.47
C MET A 483 1.12 -25.57 7.49
N ALA A 484 0.10 -24.73 7.25
CA ALA A 484 -0.92 -25.01 6.24
C ALA A 484 -0.33 -25.13 4.82
N GLN A 485 0.57 -24.20 4.47
CA GLN A 485 1.28 -24.25 3.18
C GLN A 485 2.17 -25.49 3.06
N LEU A 486 2.84 -25.87 4.15
CA LEU A 486 3.68 -27.08 4.19
C LEU A 486 2.84 -28.32 3.88
N ILE A 487 1.71 -28.52 4.57
CA ILE A 487 0.80 -29.64 4.34
C ILE A 487 0.31 -29.70 2.88
N VAL A 488 -0.03 -28.55 2.29
CA VAL A 488 -0.42 -28.47 0.88
C VAL A 488 0.73 -28.87 -0.04
N SER A 489 1.94 -28.35 0.21
CA SER A 489 3.13 -28.63 -0.62
C SER A 489 3.58 -30.09 -0.56
N THR A 490 3.32 -30.78 0.55
CA THR A 490 3.69 -32.20 0.76
C THR A 490 2.51 -33.15 0.59
N SER A 491 1.32 -32.65 0.21
CA SER A 491 0.09 -33.45 0.09
C SER A 491 0.24 -34.62 -0.88
N THR A 492 1.09 -34.50 -1.89
CA THR A 492 1.41 -35.57 -2.85
C THR A 492 2.23 -36.71 -2.24
N SER A 493 2.88 -36.51 -1.10
CA SER A 493 3.77 -37.48 -0.46
C SER A 493 3.06 -38.39 0.56
N ASN A 494 1.79 -38.13 0.90
CA ASN A 494 1.04 -38.87 1.94
C ASN A 494 1.84 -39.08 3.25
N ASP A 495 2.66 -38.11 3.65
CA ASP A 495 3.48 -38.20 4.86
C ASP A 495 2.60 -37.95 6.10
N THR A 496 1.98 -39.03 6.59
CA THR A 496 1.09 -39.02 7.76
C THR A 496 1.81 -38.60 9.03
N VAL A 497 3.12 -38.84 9.12
CA VAL A 497 3.94 -38.44 10.26
C VAL A 497 4.11 -36.92 10.29
N LEU A 498 4.26 -36.28 9.13
CA LEU A 498 4.28 -34.82 9.02
C LEU A 498 2.92 -34.21 9.40
N VAL A 499 1.83 -34.81 8.92
CA VAL A 499 0.46 -34.39 9.26
C VAL A 499 0.25 -34.43 10.78
N ASP A 500 0.56 -35.55 11.42
CA ASP A 500 0.44 -35.71 12.88
C ASP A 500 1.28 -34.67 13.64
N ARG A 501 2.52 -34.42 13.20
CA ARG A 501 3.37 -33.40 13.83
C ARG A 501 2.79 -32.00 13.69
N VAL A 502 2.21 -31.64 12.54
CA VAL A 502 1.58 -30.34 12.32
C VAL A 502 0.37 -30.17 13.25
N PHE A 503 -0.51 -31.17 13.34
CA PHE A 503 -1.66 -31.11 14.25
C PHE A 503 -1.23 -31.01 15.71
N ASN A 504 -0.21 -31.77 16.13
CA ASN A 504 0.37 -31.65 17.48
C ASN A 504 0.94 -30.25 17.77
N GLN A 505 1.48 -29.54 16.77
CA GLN A 505 1.95 -28.16 16.96
C GLN A 505 0.78 -27.17 17.04
N LEU A 506 -0.27 -27.35 16.24
CA LEU A 506 -1.46 -26.49 16.30
C LEU A 506 -2.14 -26.53 17.67
N GLU A 507 -2.09 -27.68 18.36
CA GLU A 507 -2.61 -27.85 19.72
C GLU A 507 -1.83 -27.08 20.79
N GLN A 508 -0.59 -26.66 20.52
CA GLN A 508 0.21 -25.94 21.50
C GLN A 508 -0.25 -24.48 21.68
N GLY A 509 -0.41 -24.05 22.94
CA GLY A 509 -0.83 -22.69 23.26
C GLY A 509 -2.31 -22.43 22.97
N ASN A 510 -2.63 -21.41 22.18
CA ASN A 510 -4.02 -21.08 21.83
C ASN A 510 -4.45 -21.86 20.57
N ALA A 511 -4.84 -23.11 20.78
CA ALA A 511 -5.22 -24.03 19.72
C ALA A 511 -6.32 -23.47 18.80
N LEU A 512 -7.33 -22.79 19.34
CA LEU A 512 -8.41 -22.17 18.56
C LEU A 512 -7.87 -21.13 17.57
N LYS A 513 -6.99 -20.24 18.04
CA LYS A 513 -6.37 -19.22 17.19
C LYS A 513 -5.47 -19.87 16.13
N ASN A 514 -4.69 -20.88 16.52
CA ASN A 514 -3.78 -21.56 15.61
C ASN A 514 -4.54 -22.28 14.49
N VAL A 515 -5.60 -23.03 14.84
CA VAL A 515 -6.46 -23.72 13.88
C VAL A 515 -7.19 -22.73 12.97
N ASP A 516 -7.69 -21.61 13.50
CA ASP A 516 -8.32 -20.56 12.69
C ASP A 516 -7.36 -19.98 11.64
N GLN A 517 -6.12 -19.66 12.03
CA GLN A 517 -5.09 -19.17 11.12
C GLN A 517 -4.69 -20.21 10.07
N PHE A 518 -4.54 -21.47 10.49
CA PHE A 518 -4.23 -22.60 9.61
C PHE A 518 -5.33 -22.81 8.56
N LEU A 519 -6.61 -22.89 8.98
CA LEU A 519 -7.75 -23.09 8.08
C LEU A 519 -7.99 -21.89 7.16
N THR A 520 -7.76 -20.67 7.66
CA THR A 520 -7.84 -19.45 6.84
C THR A 520 -6.84 -19.52 5.70
N GLN A 521 -5.60 -19.95 5.95
CA GLN A 521 -4.59 -20.09 4.92
C GLN A 521 -4.93 -21.19 3.90
N LEU A 522 -5.47 -22.33 4.34
CA LEU A 522 -5.94 -23.38 3.42
C LEU A 522 -7.04 -22.88 2.49
N ARG A 523 -7.97 -22.06 3.00
CA ARG A 523 -9.05 -21.47 2.20
C ARG A 523 -8.51 -20.52 1.13
N VAL A 524 -7.50 -19.73 1.44
CA VAL A 524 -6.85 -18.80 0.49
C VAL A 524 -6.18 -19.56 -0.67
N ASN A 525 -5.58 -20.72 -0.41
CA ASN A 525 -4.92 -21.52 -1.45
C ASN A 525 -5.90 -22.28 -2.37
N GLY A 526 -7.21 -22.26 -2.09
CA GLY A 526 -8.23 -22.91 -2.92
C GLY A 526 -8.10 -24.44 -3.05
N GLN A 527 -7.21 -25.06 -2.28
CA GLN A 527 -6.92 -26.50 -2.31
C GLN A 527 -7.34 -27.13 -0.99
N VAL A 528 -8.26 -28.09 -1.05
CA VAL A 528 -8.52 -29.01 0.06
C VAL A 528 -7.44 -30.09 -0.01
N PRO A 529 -6.59 -30.28 1.01
CA PRO A 529 -5.63 -31.38 1.03
C PRO A 529 -6.39 -32.71 0.96
N GLU A 530 -6.18 -33.51 -0.10
CA GLU A 530 -6.65 -34.90 -0.14
C GLU A 530 -5.78 -35.76 0.78
N LEU A 531 -6.08 -35.75 2.08
CA LEU A 531 -5.46 -36.67 3.03
C LEU A 531 -6.21 -38.00 2.94
N GLN A 532 -5.58 -39.03 2.37
CA GLN A 532 -6.16 -40.37 2.39
C GLN A 532 -6.11 -40.93 3.83
N PRO A 533 -7.24 -41.34 4.42
CA PRO A 533 -7.23 -41.92 5.74
C PRO A 533 -6.47 -43.25 5.72
N VAL A 534 -5.48 -43.39 6.59
CA VAL A 534 -4.87 -44.70 6.85
C VAL A 534 -5.90 -45.55 7.56
N VAL A 535 -6.28 -46.65 6.90
CA VAL A 535 -7.00 -47.76 7.53
C VAL A 535 -6.11 -48.26 8.67
N ARG A 536 -6.45 -47.91 9.92
CA ARG A 536 -5.90 -48.62 11.07
C ARG A 536 -6.49 -50.01 11.04
N ASP A 537 -5.69 -51.00 10.67
CA ASP A 537 -6.00 -52.38 11.00
C ASP A 537 -6.10 -52.47 12.51
N SER A 538 -7.33 -52.66 13.00
CA SER A 538 -7.63 -52.96 14.38
C SER A 538 -7.08 -54.35 14.70
N SER A 539 -5.91 -54.40 15.34
CA SER A 539 -5.38 -55.58 16.02
C SER A 539 -5.51 -55.44 17.53
#